data_AF-K2B9T1-F1
#
_entry.id   AF-K2B9T1-F1
#
_cell.length_a   1.000
_cell.length_b   1.000
_cell.length_c   1.000
_cell.angle_alpha   90.00
_cell.angle_beta   90.00
_cell.angle_gamma   90.00
#
_symmetry.space_group_name_H-M   'P 1'
#
loop_
_entity.id
_entity.type
_entity.pdbx_description
1 polymer ?
#
loop_
_entity_poly.entity_id
_entity_poly.type
_entity_poly.pdbx_seq_one_letter_code
_entity_poly.pdbx_strand_id
1 'polypeptide(L)'
;TETAVISLGGIVTHNSVRVGGNKIDEAIALYMRKKYNLLIGERTAEEIKIKIGSAIKLIPEAKMEVRGRDNVSGLPRTIEVSSDEITEAIFPVLNAMIGGVKGALEQTPPELASDIIDKGIVMAGGTSMLKNLDKLMTNVTGVPCHVAEEALLCTVKGTGVAIENIDLYKRSITKK
;
A
#
# COMPACT_ATOMS: atom_id res chain seq x y z
N THR A 1 6.40 4.44 -0.23
CA THR A 1 6.38 3.02 -0.59
C THR A 1 7.72 2.70 -1.18
N GLU A 2 8.44 1.79 -0.55
CA GLU A 2 9.75 1.33 -0.98
C GLU A 2 9.58 0.01 -1.72
N THR A 3 10.30 -0.16 -2.83
CA THR A 3 10.44 -1.44 -3.53
C THR A 3 11.92 -1.71 -3.67
N ALA A 4 12.35 -2.94 -3.40
CA ALA A 4 13.75 -3.33 -3.56
C ALA A 4 13.84 -4.79 -4.00
N VAL A 5 14.81 -5.08 -4.85
CA VAL A 5 15.25 -6.44 -5.16
C VAL A 5 16.50 -6.73 -4.36
N ILE A 6 16.46 -7.78 -3.56
CA ILE A 6 17.54 -8.17 -2.65
C ILE A 6 18.16 -9.47 -3.16
N SER A 7 19.48 -9.49 -3.28
CA SER A 7 20.25 -10.70 -3.60
C SER A 7 21.59 -10.69 -2.85
N LEU A 8 22.03 -11.87 -2.40
CA LEU A 8 23.29 -12.05 -1.67
C LEU A 8 23.50 -11.06 -0.49
N GLY A 9 22.42 -10.72 0.21
CA GLY A 9 22.44 -9.81 1.36
C GLY A 9 22.59 -8.32 1.00
N GLY A 10 22.51 -7.96 -0.28
CA GLY A 10 22.56 -6.57 -0.77
C GLY A 10 21.33 -6.18 -1.59
N ILE A 11 21.12 -4.88 -1.72
CA ILE A 11 20.09 -4.30 -2.59
C ILE A 11 20.68 -4.21 -4.00
N VAL A 12 20.03 -4.83 -4.99
CA VAL A 12 20.43 -4.80 -6.40
C VAL A 12 19.76 -3.63 -7.11
N THR A 13 18.43 -3.54 -6.98
CA THR A 13 17.63 -2.43 -7.49
C THR A 13 16.71 -1.95 -6.39
N HIS A 14 16.40 -0.66 -6.38
CA HIS A 14 15.40 -0.09 -5.49
C HIS A 14 14.69 1.07 -6.15
N ASN A 15 13.47 1.31 -5.71
CA ASN A 15 12.69 2.46 -6.10
C ASN A 15 11.87 2.96 -4.92
N SER A 16 11.84 4.27 -4.75
CA SER A 16 11.08 4.93 -3.68
C SER A 16 10.06 5.88 -4.29
N VAL A 17 8.79 5.59 -4.06
CA VAL A 17 7.70 6.49 -4.41
C VAL A 17 7.09 7.07 -3.14
N ARG A 18 6.95 8.40 -3.08
CA ARG A 18 6.42 9.14 -1.92
C ARG A 18 4.89 9.05 -1.80
N VAL A 19 4.36 7.83 -1.95
CA VAL A 19 2.96 7.46 -1.75
C VAL A 19 2.88 6.30 -0.76
N GLY A 20 1.82 6.26 0.04
CA GLY A 20 1.64 5.32 1.15
C GLY A 20 0.24 5.45 1.74
N GLY A 21 0.03 4.87 2.92
CA GLY A 21 -1.25 4.92 3.65
C GLY A 21 -1.84 6.33 3.77
N ASN A 22 -1.04 7.32 4.18
CA ASN A 22 -1.52 8.70 4.34
C ASN A 22 -2.07 9.29 3.04
N LYS A 23 -1.48 8.96 1.89
CA LYS A 23 -1.98 9.41 0.57
C LYS A 23 -3.30 8.74 0.20
N ILE A 24 -3.52 7.52 0.66
CA ILE A 24 -4.82 6.83 0.52
C ILE A 24 -5.87 7.56 1.37
N ASP A 25 -5.54 7.91 2.62
CA ASP A 25 -6.45 8.65 3.51
C ASP A 25 -6.80 10.03 2.93
N GLU A 26 -5.80 10.76 2.43
CA GLU A 26 -6.01 12.03 1.72
C GLU A 26 -6.92 11.87 0.50
N ALA A 27 -6.76 10.80 -0.28
CA ALA A 27 -7.59 10.53 -1.45
C ALA A 27 -9.04 10.24 -1.08
N ILE A 28 -9.29 9.49 0.00
CA ILE A 28 -10.62 9.24 0.53
C ILE A 28 -11.27 10.54 1.00
N ALA A 29 -10.55 11.35 1.80
CA ALA A 29 -11.06 12.63 2.27
C ALA A 29 -11.38 13.59 1.11
N LEU A 30 -10.54 13.62 0.08
CA LEU A 30 -10.77 14.41 -1.12
C LEU A 30 -12.00 13.94 -1.90
N TYR A 31 -12.22 12.62 -2.00
CA TYR A 31 -13.41 12.06 -2.64
C TYR A 31 -14.68 12.47 -1.91
N MET A 32 -14.71 12.37 -0.57
CA MET A 32 -15.86 12.79 0.25
C MET A 32 -16.18 14.27 0.04
N ARG A 33 -15.15 15.12 0.01
CA ARG A 33 -15.32 16.54 -0.22
C ARG A 33 -15.88 16.82 -1.62
N LYS A 34 -15.37 16.17 -2.66
CA LYS A 34 -15.78 16.43 -4.05
C LYS A 34 -17.17 15.89 -4.38
N LYS A 35 -17.49 14.67 -3.95
CA LYS A 35 -18.75 14.00 -4.31
C LYS A 35 -19.92 14.38 -3.40
N TYR A 36 -19.66 14.54 -2.11
CA TYR A 36 -20.71 14.73 -1.11
C TYR A 36 -20.71 16.10 -0.44
N ASN A 37 -19.73 16.96 -0.76
CA ASN A 37 -19.45 18.19 0.00
C ASN A 37 -19.26 17.89 1.50
N LEU A 38 -18.72 16.72 1.85
CA LEU A 38 -18.52 16.30 3.23
C LEU A 38 -17.04 16.37 3.59
N LEU A 39 -16.70 17.16 4.61
CA LEU A 39 -15.37 17.22 5.19
C LEU A 39 -15.25 16.16 6.29
N ILE A 40 -14.24 15.30 6.17
CA ILE A 40 -13.88 14.28 7.16
C ILE A 40 -12.43 14.46 7.59
N GLY A 41 -12.12 14.06 8.83
CA GLY A 41 -10.76 14.07 9.35
C GLY A 41 -9.95 12.83 8.93
N GLU A 42 -8.64 12.87 9.15
CA GLU A 42 -7.72 11.77 8.82
C GLU A 42 -8.11 10.45 9.49
N ARG A 43 -8.46 10.48 10.78
CA ARG A 43 -8.91 9.29 11.53
C ARG A 43 -10.14 8.64 10.89
N THR A 44 -11.09 9.44 10.42
CA THR A 44 -12.30 8.93 9.75
C THR A 44 -11.96 8.36 8.38
N ALA A 45 -11.07 9.00 7.63
CA ALA A 45 -10.59 8.48 6.35
C ALA A 45 -9.86 7.15 6.52
N GLU A 46 -9.02 7.03 7.55
CA GLU A 46 -8.33 5.79 7.88
C GLU A 46 -9.31 4.68 8.32
N GLU A 47 -10.33 5.01 9.10
CA GLU A 47 -11.35 4.06 9.49
C GLU A 47 -12.10 3.49 8.28
N ILE A 48 -12.43 4.36 7.31
CA ILE A 48 -13.02 3.96 6.02
C ILE A 48 -12.06 3.04 5.25
N LYS A 49 -10.78 3.43 5.13
CA LYS A 49 -9.72 2.64 4.48
C LYS A 49 -9.64 1.23 5.06
N ILE A 50 -9.64 1.10 6.39
CA ILE A 50 -9.52 -0.19 7.08
C ILE A 50 -10.80 -1.03 6.93
N LYS A 51 -11.98 -0.42 7.10
CA LYS A 51 -13.26 -1.16 7.12
C LYS A 51 -13.73 -1.59 5.72
N ILE A 52 -13.75 -0.66 4.77
CA ILE A 52 -14.35 -0.89 3.44
C ILE A 52 -13.40 -0.63 2.27
N GLY A 53 -12.17 -0.16 2.52
CA GLY A 53 -11.16 0.02 1.48
C GLY A 53 -10.73 -1.30 0.84
N SER A 54 -10.67 -1.31 -0.49
CA SER A 54 -10.22 -2.43 -1.30
C SER A 54 -9.54 -1.92 -2.57
N ALA A 55 -8.52 -2.64 -3.02
CA ALA A 55 -7.80 -2.34 -4.27
C ALA A 55 -8.56 -2.85 -5.51
N ILE A 56 -9.48 -3.79 -5.32
CA ILE A 56 -10.37 -4.35 -6.35
C ILE A 56 -11.81 -4.27 -5.84
N LYS A 57 -12.78 -4.01 -6.73
CA LYS A 57 -14.20 -3.99 -6.39
C LYS A 57 -14.64 -5.26 -5.67
N LEU A 58 -15.45 -5.11 -4.62
CA LEU A 58 -15.92 -6.21 -3.80
C LEU A 58 -17.29 -6.71 -4.30
N ILE A 59 -17.50 -8.02 -4.21
CA ILE A 59 -18.79 -8.66 -4.52
C ILE A 59 -19.12 -9.60 -3.35
N PRO A 60 -20.16 -9.31 -2.54
CA PRO A 60 -20.99 -8.10 -2.57
C PRO A 60 -20.23 -6.85 -2.13
N GLU A 61 -20.75 -5.69 -2.55
CA GLU A 61 -20.25 -4.38 -2.13
C GLU A 61 -20.41 -4.21 -0.61
N ALA A 62 -19.37 -3.69 0.05
CA ALA A 62 -19.44 -3.31 1.45
C ALA A 62 -19.87 -1.86 1.59
N LYS A 63 -20.62 -1.54 2.65
CA LYS A 63 -21.11 -0.19 2.91
C LYS A 63 -20.82 0.24 4.34
N MET A 64 -20.68 1.55 4.54
CA MET A 64 -20.41 2.14 5.84
C MET A 64 -21.04 3.53 5.94
N GLU A 65 -21.62 3.84 7.10
CA GLU A 65 -22.02 5.20 7.43
C GLU A 65 -20.81 6.04 7.84
N VAL A 66 -20.69 7.23 7.24
CA VAL A 66 -19.61 8.18 7.49
C VAL A 66 -20.23 9.48 7.97
N ARG A 67 -19.79 9.92 9.16
CA ARG A 67 -20.17 11.21 9.72
C ARG A 67 -19.06 12.22 9.47
N GLY A 68 -19.44 13.39 8.98
CA GLY A 68 -18.53 14.51 8.75
C GLY A 68 -19.21 15.85 8.94
N ARG A 69 -18.53 16.91 8.50
CA ARG A 69 -19.06 18.27 8.48
C ARG A 69 -19.42 18.63 7.05
N ASP A 70 -20.67 19.02 6.82
CA ASP A 70 -21.10 19.50 5.52
C ASP A 70 -20.40 20.83 5.19
N ASN A 71 -19.79 20.91 4.02
CA ASN A 71 -18.95 22.05 3.61
C ASN A 71 -19.78 23.29 3.28
N VAL A 72 -21.08 23.14 2.99
CA VAL A 72 -21.98 24.25 2.63
C VAL A 72 -22.66 24.79 3.88
N SER A 73 -23.33 23.93 4.63
CA SER A 73 -24.09 24.32 5.84
C SER A 73 -23.22 24.43 7.09
N GLY A 74 -22.04 23.79 7.09
CA GLY A 74 -21.16 23.74 8.26
C GLY A 74 -21.64 22.80 9.37
N LEU A 75 -22.78 22.12 9.21
CA LEU A 75 -23.40 21.25 10.21
C LEU A 75 -22.94 19.79 10.08
N PRO A 76 -23.01 19.00 11.16
CA PRO A 76 -22.75 17.56 11.08
C PRO A 76 -23.76 16.85 10.17
N ARG A 77 -23.25 16.02 9.26
CA ARG A 77 -24.05 15.21 8.33
C ARG A 77 -23.50 13.79 8.28
N THR A 78 -24.40 12.82 8.13
CA THR A 78 -24.06 11.41 7.92
C THR A 78 -24.47 11.01 6.49
N ILE A 79 -23.61 10.25 5.82
CA ILE A 79 -23.87 9.67 4.50
C ILE A 79 -23.51 8.18 4.52
N GLU A 80 -24.13 7.39 3.66
CA GLU A 80 -23.70 6.01 3.38
C GLU A 80 -22.70 6.04 2.22
N VAL A 81 -21.56 5.37 2.39
CA VAL A 81 -20.50 5.23 1.39
C VAL A 81 -20.25 3.76 1.12
N SER A 82 -19.99 3.44 -0.14
CA SER A 82 -19.71 2.09 -0.59
C SER A 82 -18.23 1.79 -0.83
N SER A 83 -17.85 0.51 -0.83
CA SER A 83 -16.49 0.05 -1.13
C SER A 83 -16.07 0.35 -2.58
N ASP A 84 -17.01 0.39 -3.52
CA ASP A 84 -16.69 0.69 -4.92
C ASP A 84 -16.24 2.14 -5.09
N GLU A 85 -16.90 3.06 -4.40
CA GLU A 85 -16.52 4.47 -4.36
C GLU A 85 -15.14 4.67 -3.72
N ILE A 86 -14.85 3.94 -2.64
CA ILE A 86 -13.52 3.98 -2.03
C ILE A 86 -12.47 3.38 -2.96
N THR A 87 -12.78 2.29 -3.65
CA THR A 87 -11.88 1.67 -4.64
C THR A 87 -11.55 2.67 -5.74
N GLU A 88 -12.55 3.39 -6.27
CA GLU A 88 -12.37 4.46 -7.26
C GLU A 88 -11.50 5.61 -6.71
N ALA A 89 -11.80 6.06 -5.49
CA ALA A 89 -11.11 7.18 -4.84
C ALA A 89 -9.60 6.93 -4.69
N ILE A 90 -9.21 5.71 -4.32
CA ILE A 90 -7.81 5.38 -3.97
C ILE A 90 -7.01 4.91 -5.18
N PHE A 91 -7.66 4.54 -6.29
CA PHE A 91 -7.00 3.97 -7.46
C PHE A 91 -5.83 4.81 -8.04
N PRO A 92 -5.91 6.16 -8.11
CA PRO A 92 -4.77 6.97 -8.55
C PRO A 92 -3.53 6.81 -7.67
N VAL A 93 -3.72 6.66 -6.35
CA VAL A 93 -2.63 6.44 -5.39
C VAL A 93 -2.04 5.05 -5.56
N LEU A 94 -2.88 4.05 -5.78
CA LEU A 94 -2.45 2.68 -6.07
C LEU A 94 -1.66 2.59 -7.38
N ASN A 95 -2.07 3.32 -8.43
CA ASN A 95 -1.32 3.40 -9.69
C ASN A 95 0.08 3.98 -9.50
N ALA A 96 0.24 4.98 -8.64
CA ALA A 96 1.58 5.50 -8.32
C ALA A 96 2.45 4.44 -7.61
N MET A 97 1.87 3.62 -6.73
CA MET A 97 2.57 2.49 -6.11
C MET A 97 2.96 1.43 -7.15
N ILE A 98 2.03 1.06 -8.03
CA ILE A 98 2.25 0.10 -9.13
C ILE A 98 3.39 0.58 -10.03
N GLY A 99 3.41 1.86 -10.41
CA GLY A 99 4.50 2.45 -11.20
C GLY A 99 5.85 2.33 -10.49
N GLY A 100 5.87 2.52 -9.17
CA GLY A 100 7.05 2.30 -8.34
C GLY A 100 7.58 0.86 -8.44
N VAL A 101 6.68 -0.13 -8.31
CA VAL A 101 7.02 -1.56 -8.38
C VAL A 101 7.50 -1.96 -9.77
N LYS A 102 6.78 -1.53 -10.82
CA LYS A 102 7.17 -1.80 -12.21
C LYS A 102 8.53 -1.22 -12.55
N GLY A 103 8.81 0.02 -12.14
CA GLY A 103 10.11 0.64 -12.35
C GLY A 103 11.27 -0.14 -11.70
N ALA A 104 11.04 -0.77 -10.54
CA ALA A 104 12.06 -1.62 -9.93
C ALA A 104 12.26 -2.92 -10.72
N LEU A 105 11.19 -3.56 -11.19
CA LEU A 105 11.26 -4.77 -12.03
C LEU A 105 11.96 -4.50 -13.37
N GLU A 106 11.67 -3.36 -14.02
CA GLU A 106 12.27 -2.97 -15.30
C GLU A 106 13.79 -2.72 -15.20
N GLN A 107 14.26 -2.22 -14.07
CA GLN A 107 15.69 -2.01 -13.82
C GLN A 107 16.41 -3.28 -13.36
N THR A 108 15.68 -4.36 -13.08
CA THR A 108 16.25 -5.59 -12.54
C THR A 108 16.95 -6.39 -13.64
N PRO A 109 18.20 -6.85 -13.41
CA PRO A 109 18.90 -7.69 -14.38
C PRO A 109 18.11 -8.95 -14.75
N PRO A 110 18.14 -9.39 -16.02
CA PRO A 110 17.38 -10.56 -16.48
C PRO A 110 17.63 -11.83 -15.65
N GLU A 111 18.86 -12.01 -15.14
CA GLU A 111 19.24 -13.17 -14.34
C GLU A 111 18.49 -13.27 -13.00
N LEU A 112 18.03 -12.12 -12.47
CA LEU A 112 17.24 -12.06 -11.24
C LEU A 112 15.74 -11.97 -11.52
N ALA A 113 15.36 -11.47 -12.70
CA ALA A 113 13.97 -11.37 -13.09
C ALA A 113 13.29 -12.74 -13.15
N SER A 114 13.97 -13.78 -13.64
CA SER A 114 13.46 -15.16 -13.64
C SER A 114 13.18 -15.66 -12.22
N ASP A 115 14.11 -15.43 -11.30
CA ASP A 115 13.96 -15.82 -9.89
C ASP A 115 12.77 -15.13 -9.22
N ILE A 116 12.51 -13.86 -9.56
CA ILE A 116 11.38 -13.09 -9.04
C ILE A 116 10.05 -13.62 -9.58
N ILE A 117 9.98 -14.03 -10.85
CA ILE A 117 8.76 -14.62 -11.42
C ILE A 117 8.40 -15.91 -10.68
N ASP A 118 9.39 -16.73 -10.32
CA ASP A 118 9.19 -17.99 -9.61
C ASP A 118 8.85 -17.80 -8.12
N LYS A 119 9.56 -16.91 -7.41
CA LYS A 119 9.40 -16.70 -5.96
C LYS A 119 8.32 -15.69 -5.60
N GLY A 120 7.99 -14.79 -6.52
CA GLY A 120 7.03 -13.72 -6.32
C GLY A 120 7.56 -12.50 -5.58
N ILE A 121 6.65 -11.57 -5.29
CA ILE A 121 6.90 -10.32 -4.57
C ILE A 121 6.32 -10.43 -3.15
N VAL A 122 7.15 -10.15 -2.16
CA VAL A 122 6.75 -10.07 -0.75
C VAL A 122 6.31 -8.63 -0.44
N MET A 123 5.09 -8.46 0.07
CA MET A 123 4.55 -7.15 0.46
C MET A 123 4.49 -7.00 1.99
N ALA A 124 5.19 -5.99 2.52
CA ALA A 124 5.21 -5.68 3.95
C ALA A 124 4.72 -4.25 4.25
N GLY A 125 4.49 -3.96 5.53
CA GLY A 125 4.00 -2.67 6.03
C GLY A 125 2.48 -2.58 6.09
N GLY A 126 1.93 -1.65 6.89
CA GLY A 126 0.49 -1.63 7.16
C GLY A 126 -0.42 -1.43 5.94
N THR A 127 0.08 -0.76 4.89
CA THR A 127 -0.68 -0.56 3.65
C THR A 127 -0.80 -1.85 2.82
N SER A 128 0.11 -2.82 2.98
CA SER A 128 0.02 -4.09 2.26
C SER A 128 -1.21 -4.90 2.63
N MET A 129 -1.80 -4.63 3.80
CA MET A 129 -3.01 -5.28 4.30
C MET A 129 -4.31 -4.71 3.72
N LEU A 130 -4.24 -3.71 2.83
CA LEU A 130 -5.41 -3.24 2.08
C LEU A 130 -6.00 -4.41 1.28
N LYS A 131 -7.33 -4.60 1.38
CA LYS A 131 -8.01 -5.76 0.78
C LYS A 131 -7.70 -5.86 -0.72
N ASN A 132 -7.30 -7.06 -1.16
CA ASN A 132 -6.98 -7.40 -2.55
C ASN A 132 -5.84 -6.58 -3.19
N LEU A 133 -5.00 -5.89 -2.42
CA LEU A 133 -3.85 -5.16 -2.97
C LEU A 133 -2.81 -6.10 -3.60
N ASP A 134 -2.57 -7.24 -2.95
CA ASP A 134 -1.77 -8.36 -3.46
C ASP A 134 -2.29 -8.87 -4.82
N LYS A 135 -3.60 -9.08 -4.93
CA LYS A 135 -4.25 -9.51 -6.17
C LYS A 135 -4.14 -8.45 -7.26
N LEU A 136 -4.37 -7.18 -6.92
CA LEU A 136 -4.21 -6.08 -7.87
C LEU A 136 -2.78 -6.03 -8.39
N MET A 137 -1.79 -6.10 -7.49
CA MET A 137 -0.39 -6.10 -7.86
C MET A 137 -0.08 -7.29 -8.77
N THR A 138 -0.49 -8.50 -8.39
CA THR A 138 -0.30 -9.72 -9.20
C THR A 138 -0.85 -9.57 -10.61
N ASN A 139 -2.08 -9.06 -10.74
CA ASN A 139 -2.73 -8.88 -12.03
C ASN A 139 -1.99 -7.87 -12.93
N VAL A 140 -1.40 -6.84 -12.33
CA VAL A 140 -0.81 -5.72 -13.07
C VAL A 140 0.69 -5.92 -13.36
N THR A 141 1.41 -6.65 -12.49
CA THR A 141 2.82 -7.01 -12.67
C THR A 141 3.02 -8.34 -13.40
N GLY A 142 2.04 -9.24 -13.35
CA GLY A 142 2.18 -10.61 -13.83
C GLY A 142 3.02 -11.51 -12.93
N VAL A 143 3.43 -11.02 -11.75
CA VAL A 143 4.26 -11.74 -10.79
C VAL A 143 3.43 -12.01 -9.52
N PRO A 144 3.42 -13.25 -8.98
CA PRO A 144 2.68 -13.54 -7.76
C PRO A 144 3.08 -12.62 -6.59
N CYS A 145 2.13 -11.89 -6.02
CA CYS A 145 2.36 -11.05 -4.86
C CYS A 145 1.70 -11.67 -3.63
N HIS A 146 2.40 -11.65 -2.49
CA HIS A 146 1.86 -12.14 -1.22
C HIS A 146 2.20 -11.17 -0.08
N VAL A 147 1.27 -11.03 0.85
CA VAL A 147 1.46 -10.22 2.06
C VAL A 147 2.27 -11.02 3.07
N ALA A 148 3.32 -10.40 3.61
CA ALA A 148 4.14 -11.01 4.66
C ALA A 148 3.30 -11.28 5.92
N GLU A 149 3.63 -12.37 6.61
CA GLU A 149 3.07 -12.63 7.93
C GLU A 149 3.47 -11.50 8.90
N GLU A 150 2.50 -11.04 9.70
CA GLU A 150 2.69 -9.89 10.59
C GLU A 150 3.28 -8.68 9.87
N ALA A 151 2.74 -8.32 8.70
CA ALA A 151 3.24 -7.24 7.83
C ALA A 151 3.56 -5.91 8.53
N LEU A 152 2.84 -5.57 9.61
CA LEU A 152 3.08 -4.39 10.44
C LEU A 152 4.40 -4.44 11.22
N LEU A 153 4.85 -5.64 11.58
CA LEU A 153 6.00 -5.88 12.45
C LEU A 153 7.27 -6.26 11.67
N CYS A 154 7.18 -6.53 10.36
CA CYS A 154 8.33 -6.99 9.56
C CYS A 154 9.56 -6.10 9.73
N THR A 155 9.41 -4.77 9.71
CA THR A 155 10.54 -3.84 9.85
C THR A 155 11.23 -3.98 11.21
N VAL A 156 10.46 -3.98 12.31
CA VAL A 156 11.04 -4.06 13.66
C VAL A 156 11.62 -5.44 13.94
N LYS A 157 10.95 -6.51 13.49
CA LYS A 157 11.48 -7.89 13.60
C LYS A 157 12.76 -8.06 12.80
N GLY A 158 12.78 -7.62 11.55
CA GLY A 158 13.98 -7.67 10.71
C GLY A 158 15.14 -6.86 11.31
N THR A 159 14.85 -5.72 11.94
CA THR A 159 15.86 -4.93 12.67
C THR A 159 16.41 -5.72 13.86
N GLY A 160 15.56 -6.38 14.65
CA GLY A 160 16.00 -7.24 15.77
C GLY A 160 16.92 -8.37 15.30
N VAL A 161 16.51 -9.11 14.27
CA VAL A 161 17.31 -10.19 13.67
C VAL A 161 18.65 -9.67 13.14
N ALA A 162 18.68 -8.50 12.50
CA ALA A 162 19.90 -7.90 12.00
C ALA A 162 20.87 -7.51 13.12
N ILE A 163 20.37 -7.02 14.26
CA ILE A 163 21.18 -6.70 15.45
C ILE A 163 21.78 -7.96 16.06
N GLU A 164 21.00 -9.04 16.17
CA GLU A 164 21.48 -10.33 16.69
C GLU A 164 22.57 -10.96 15.80
N ASN A 165 22.57 -10.62 14.51
CA ASN A 165 23.49 -11.14 13.49
C ASN A 165 24.39 -10.04 12.90
N ILE A 166 24.77 -9.06 13.72
CA ILE A 166 25.40 -7.82 13.24
C ILE A 166 26.66 -8.05 12.40
N ASP A 167 27.46 -9.06 12.72
CA ASP A 167 28.69 -9.38 11.99
C ASP A 167 28.41 -9.85 10.56
N LEU A 168 27.28 -10.56 10.34
CA LEU A 168 26.86 -11.05 9.03
C LEU A 168 26.36 -9.89 8.14
N TYR A 169 25.65 -8.94 8.75
CA TYR A 169 25.08 -7.78 8.04
C TYR A 169 25.99 -6.56 8.00
N LYS A 170 27.15 -6.59 8.69
CA LYS A 170 28.11 -5.48 8.78
C LYS A 170 28.50 -4.92 7.42
N ARG A 171 28.69 -5.79 6.41
CA ARG A 171 29.02 -5.38 5.03
C ARG A 171 27.89 -4.59 4.35
N SER A 172 26.63 -4.89 4.67
CA SER A 172 25.46 -4.24 4.08
C SER A 172 25.08 -2.96 4.83
N ILE A 173 25.37 -2.86 6.13
CA ILE A 173 25.07 -1.69 6.98
C ILE A 173 26.15 -0.60 6.86
N THR A 174 27.42 -0.98 6.64
CA THR A 174 28.56 -0.04 6.70
C THR A 174 28.95 0.54 5.33
N LYS A 175 28.26 0.18 4.24
CA LYS A 175 28.51 0.81 2.93
C LYS A 175 28.00 2.26 2.94
N LYS A 176 28.94 3.20 3.09
CA LYS A 176 28.81 4.61 2.69
C LYS A 176 28.95 4.75 1.18
#